data_AF-A0A9X8YAD7-F1
#
_entry.id   AF-A0A9X8YAD7-F1
#
_cell.length_a   1.000
_cell.length_b   1.000
_cell.length_c   1.000
_cell.angle_alpha   90.00
_cell.angle_beta   90.00
_cell.angle_gamma   90.00
#
_symmetry.space_group_name_H-M   'P 1'
#
loop_
_entity.id
_entity.type
_entity.pdbx_description
1 polymer ?
#
loop_
_entity_poly.entity_id
_entity_poly.type
_entity_poly.pdbx_seq_one_letter_code
_entity_poly.pdbx_strand_id
1 'polypeptide(L)'
;MNHSTHVFPALPTQPTGQALVSHAGLSVLTNFLNALDFRQLCEDRFSQFVPATAIHSPGKILGALALSLAAGGQQATDIDQLRAAPELFGLVASDATVSRFMRRFKEQPEAFAHGFATMTRSL
;
A
#
# COMPACT_ATOMS: atom_id res chain seq x y z
N MET A 1 -13.37 -11.79 36.81
CA MET A 1 -13.52 -10.69 35.84
C MET A 1 -12.13 -10.34 35.34
N ASN A 2 -11.82 -10.63 34.08
CA ASN A 2 -10.49 -10.40 33.50
C ASN A 2 -10.57 -9.11 32.68
N HIS A 3 -9.92 -8.03 33.13
CA HIS A 3 -9.85 -6.80 32.34
C HIS A 3 -8.74 -6.95 31.31
N SER A 4 -9.10 -6.96 30.02
CA SER A 4 -8.13 -6.82 28.93
C SER A 4 -7.36 -5.52 29.13
N THR A 5 -6.08 -5.65 29.47
CA THR A 5 -5.17 -4.49 29.52
C THR A 5 -4.83 -4.17 28.07
N HIS A 6 -5.44 -3.12 27.53
CA HIS A 6 -5.07 -2.64 26.20
C HIS A 6 -3.65 -2.08 26.27
N VAL A 7 -2.78 -2.52 25.36
CA VAL A 7 -1.35 -2.14 25.29
C VAL A 7 -1.16 -0.63 25.08
N PHE A 8 -2.20 0.06 24.59
CA PHE A 8 -2.21 1.52 24.36
C PHE A 8 -3.57 2.13 24.76
N PRO A 9 -3.59 3.41 25.17
CA PRO A 9 -4.83 4.12 25.45
C PRO A 9 -5.69 4.28 24.19
N ALA A 10 -7.01 4.20 24.34
CA ALA A 10 -7.95 4.49 23.26
C ALA A 10 -7.87 5.99 22.92
N LEU A 11 -7.31 6.33 21.77
CA LEU A 11 -7.29 7.70 21.27
C LEU A 11 -8.68 8.04 20.72
N PRO A 12 -9.32 9.15 21.16
CA PRO A 12 -10.60 9.57 20.62
C PRO A 12 -10.44 9.96 19.14
N THR A 13 -11.14 9.26 18.24
CA THR A 13 -11.19 9.55 16.81
C THR A 13 -12.50 10.24 16.46
N GLN A 14 -12.43 11.36 15.76
CA GLN A 14 -13.59 12.10 15.27
C GLN A 14 -13.64 11.95 13.74
N PRO A 15 -14.77 11.51 13.15
CA PRO A 15 -14.90 11.46 11.70
C PRO A 15 -14.97 12.90 11.18
N THR A 16 -13.87 13.39 10.63
CA THR A 16 -13.87 14.57 9.77
C THR A 16 -14.15 14.10 8.35
N GLY A 17 -14.61 14.99 7.46
CA GLY A 17 -14.69 14.68 6.02
C GLY A 17 -13.31 14.47 5.35
N GLN A 18 -12.24 14.33 6.13
CA GLN A 18 -10.86 14.22 5.70
C GLN A 18 -10.24 12.96 6.33
N ALA A 19 -9.94 11.97 5.50
CA ALA A 19 -9.26 10.75 5.93
C ALA A 19 -7.75 11.02 6.11
N LEU A 20 -7.37 11.80 7.12
CA LEU A 20 -5.95 12.09 7.38
C LEU A 20 -5.40 11.11 8.43
N VAL A 21 -4.62 10.13 7.98
CA VAL A 21 -3.73 9.37 8.87
C VAL A 21 -2.46 10.20 9.07
N SER A 22 -2.10 10.50 10.33
CA SER A 22 -0.84 11.19 10.64
C SER A 22 0.37 10.38 10.19
N HIS A 23 1.55 11.01 10.06
CA HIS A 23 2.79 10.28 9.72
C HIS A 23 3.06 9.09 10.66
N ALA A 24 2.71 9.19 11.95
CA ALA A 24 2.81 8.08 12.89
C ALA A 24 1.89 6.91 12.54
N GLY A 25 0.65 7.18 12.12
CA GLY A 25 -0.28 6.15 11.67
C GLY A 25 0.17 5.49 10.36
N LEU A 26 0.74 6.26 9.42
CA LEU A 26 1.30 5.70 8.19
C LEU A 26 2.54 4.83 8.46
N SER A 27 3.35 5.17 9.47
CA SER A 27 4.46 4.33 9.91
C SER A 27 3.97 2.99 10.48
N VAL A 28 2.92 3.00 11.30
CA VAL A 28 2.28 1.77 11.80
C VAL A 28 1.76 0.91 10.65
N LEU A 29 1.07 1.49 9.68
CA LEU A 29 0.58 0.75 8.50
C LEU A 29 1.74 0.20 7.66
N THR A 30 2.82 0.96 7.50
CA THR A 30 4.01 0.49 6.78
C THR A 30 4.64 -0.71 7.49
N ASN A 31 4.78 -0.65 8.82
CA ASN A 31 5.28 -1.78 9.62
C ASN A 31 4.33 -2.98 9.59
N PHE A 32 3.03 -2.76 9.55
CA PHE A 32 2.04 -3.82 9.39
C PHE A 32 2.17 -4.52 8.03
N LEU A 33 2.29 -3.76 6.93
CA LEU A 33 2.54 -4.33 5.60
C LEU A 33 3.85 -5.15 5.57
N ASN A 34 4.90 -4.67 6.26
CA ASN A 34 6.14 -5.42 6.40
C ASN A 34 5.96 -6.70 7.22
N ALA A 35 5.25 -6.65 8.35
CA ALA A 35 4.99 -7.81 9.20
C ALA A 35 4.17 -8.92 8.50
N LEU A 36 3.36 -8.54 7.52
CA LEU A 36 2.59 -9.46 6.69
C LEU A 36 3.35 -9.97 5.45
N ASP A 37 4.62 -9.58 5.25
CA ASP A 37 5.36 -9.80 4.00
C ASP A 37 4.54 -9.40 2.76
N PHE A 38 3.79 -8.29 2.86
CA PHE A 38 2.87 -7.85 1.81
C PHE A 38 3.57 -7.70 0.46
N ARG A 39 4.83 -7.23 0.48
CA ARG A 39 5.67 -7.13 -0.72
C ARG A 39 5.81 -8.48 -1.42
N GLN A 40 6.18 -9.53 -0.70
CA GLN A 40 6.38 -10.87 -1.26
C GLN A 40 5.06 -11.44 -1.78
N LEU A 41 3.98 -11.30 -1.01
CA LEU A 41 2.65 -11.72 -1.43
C LEU A 41 2.23 -11.08 -2.76
N CYS A 42 2.52 -9.79 -2.94
CA CYS A 42 2.27 -9.11 -4.21
C CYS A 42 3.23 -9.54 -5.33
N GLU A 43 4.49 -9.82 -5.04
CA GLU A 43 5.45 -10.33 -6.03
C GLU A 43 4.99 -11.69 -6.59
N ASP A 44 4.51 -12.57 -5.72
CA ASP A 44 4.01 -13.90 -6.10
C ASP A 44 2.74 -13.83 -6.99
N ARG A 45 1.93 -12.78 -6.85
CA ARG A 45 0.65 -12.65 -7.59
C ARG A 45 0.71 -11.72 -8.79
N PHE A 46 1.58 -10.71 -8.75
CA PHE A 46 1.55 -9.59 -9.69
C PHE A 46 2.88 -9.34 -10.40
N SER A 47 3.89 -10.18 -10.24
CA SER A 47 5.19 -10.03 -10.93
C SER A 47 5.06 -9.97 -12.46
N GLN A 48 4.09 -10.67 -13.04
CA GLN A 48 3.79 -10.62 -14.49
C GLN A 48 3.42 -9.21 -15.01
N PHE A 49 2.99 -8.30 -14.13
CA PHE A 49 2.60 -6.93 -14.47
C PHE A 49 3.75 -5.92 -14.37
N VAL A 50 4.98 -6.36 -14.14
CA VAL A 50 6.16 -5.52 -14.21
C VAL A 50 7.22 -6.17 -15.10
N PRO A 51 8.02 -5.40 -15.85
CA PRO A 51 9.16 -5.97 -16.57
C PRO A 51 10.19 -6.52 -15.57
N ALA A 52 10.98 -7.52 -15.98
CA ALA A 52 12.03 -8.12 -15.15
C ALA A 52 13.10 -7.10 -14.67
N THR A 53 13.23 -5.98 -15.37
CA THR A 53 14.16 -4.88 -15.05
C THR A 53 13.51 -3.76 -14.22
N ALA A 54 12.29 -3.95 -13.73
CA ALA A 54 11.59 -2.94 -12.95
C ALA A 54 12.30 -2.67 -11.60
N ILE A 55 12.58 -1.40 -11.32
CA ILE A 55 13.10 -0.96 -10.02
C ILE A 55 12.02 -1.10 -8.93
N HIS A 56 10.78 -0.74 -9.25
CA HIS A 56 9.66 -0.84 -8.31
C HIS A 56 8.93 -2.16 -8.50
N SER A 57 8.94 -2.99 -7.46
CA SER A 57 8.14 -4.21 -7.42
C SER A 57 6.65 -3.88 -7.34
N PRO A 58 5.76 -4.79 -7.79
CA PRO A 58 4.32 -4.59 -7.70
C PRO A 58 3.86 -4.34 -6.26
N GLY A 59 4.43 -5.05 -5.28
CA GLY A 59 4.13 -4.83 -3.87
C GLY A 59 4.52 -3.44 -3.37
N LYS A 60 5.63 -2.87 -3.86
CA LYS A 60 6.01 -1.50 -3.52
C LYS A 60 5.05 -0.48 -4.11
N ILE A 61 4.60 -0.68 -5.36
CA ILE A 61 3.65 0.21 -6.04
C ILE A 61 2.28 0.14 -5.35
N LEU A 62 1.73 -1.06 -5.16
CA LEU A 62 0.43 -1.26 -4.53
C LEU A 62 0.41 -0.82 -3.07
N GLY A 63 1.48 -1.09 -2.32
CA GLY A 63 1.60 -0.65 -0.92
C GLY A 63 1.65 0.87 -0.79
N ALA A 64 2.37 1.56 -1.68
CA ALA A 64 2.42 3.02 -1.69
C ALA A 64 1.08 3.65 -2.11
N LEU A 65 0.36 3.05 -3.07
CA LEU A 65 -1.01 3.49 -3.41
C LEU A 65 -1.97 3.29 -2.23
N ALA A 66 -1.91 2.16 -1.53
CA ALA A 66 -2.73 1.90 -0.35
C ALA A 66 -2.44 2.89 0.78
N LEU A 67 -1.16 3.20 1.03
CA LEU A 67 -0.75 4.21 2.01
C LEU A 67 -1.19 5.62 1.61
N SER A 68 -1.14 5.96 0.32
CA SER A 68 -1.62 7.25 -0.21
C SER A 68 -3.12 7.41 0.02
N LEU A 69 -3.92 6.37 -0.27
CA LEU A 69 -5.36 6.35 0.03
C LEU A 69 -5.63 6.45 1.54
N ALA A 70 -4.85 5.74 2.37
CA ALA A 70 -4.97 5.82 3.83
C ALA A 70 -4.61 7.22 4.37
N ALA A 71 -3.69 7.92 3.71
CA ALA A 71 -3.33 9.31 4.03
C ALA A 71 -4.39 10.33 3.57
N GLY A 72 -5.44 9.89 2.87
CA GLY A 72 -6.53 10.74 2.38
C GLY A 72 -6.43 11.09 0.90
N GLY A 73 -5.49 10.49 0.17
CA GLY A 73 -5.41 10.57 -1.28
C GLY A 73 -6.71 10.09 -1.94
N GLN A 74 -7.07 10.72 -3.05
CA GLN A 74 -8.23 10.40 -3.87
C GLN A 74 -7.84 10.02 -5.29
N GLN A 75 -6.60 10.32 -5.70
CA GLN A 75 -6.06 10.07 -7.03
C GLN A 75 -4.75 9.29 -6.92
N ALA A 76 -4.41 8.56 -7.98
CA ALA A 76 -3.15 7.81 -8.04
C ALA A 76 -1.91 8.73 -7.96
N THR A 77 -2.05 10.00 -8.36
CA THR A 77 -1.02 11.05 -8.30
C THR A 77 -0.79 11.58 -6.88
N ASP A 78 -1.71 11.35 -5.94
CA ASP A 78 -1.52 11.74 -4.53
C ASP A 78 -0.43 10.91 -3.84
N ILE A 79 0.10 9.89 -4.53
CA ILE A 79 1.30 9.16 -4.11
C ILE A 79 2.53 10.08 -4.01
N ASP A 80 2.52 11.23 -4.68
CA ASP A 80 3.53 12.28 -4.59
C ASP A 80 3.73 12.78 -3.16
N GLN A 81 2.67 12.76 -2.33
CA GLN A 81 2.75 13.12 -0.91
C GLN A 81 3.69 12.17 -0.14
N LEU A 82 3.70 10.88 -0.50
CA LEU A 82 4.64 9.91 0.09
C LEU A 82 6.05 10.14 -0.44
N ARG A 83 6.20 10.52 -1.72
CA ARG A 83 7.50 10.81 -2.32
C ARG A 83 8.17 12.04 -1.69
N ALA A 84 7.38 12.97 -1.15
CA ALA A 84 7.88 14.14 -0.43
C ALA A 84 8.54 13.80 0.92
N ALA A 85 8.35 12.59 1.44
CA ALA A 85 8.95 12.11 2.70
C ALA A 85 9.76 10.80 2.48
N PRO A 86 10.85 10.84 1.67
CA PRO A 86 11.63 9.66 1.31
C PRO A 86 12.30 8.97 2.51
N GLU A 87 12.53 9.67 3.61
CA GLU A 87 13.04 9.11 4.87
C GLU A 87 12.03 8.18 5.56
N LEU A 88 10.73 8.36 5.31
CA LEU A 88 9.67 7.51 5.87
C LEU A 88 9.28 6.39 4.91
N PHE A 89 9.18 6.69 3.62
CA PHE A 89 8.60 5.78 2.63
C PHE A 89 9.61 5.17 1.65
N GLY A 90 10.86 5.63 1.67
CA GLY A 90 11.90 5.24 0.72
C GLY A 90 11.56 5.66 -0.72
N LEU A 91 12.04 4.90 -1.70
CA LEU A 91 11.75 5.15 -3.10
C LEU A 91 10.28 4.85 -3.42
N VAL A 92 9.56 5.88 -3.86
CA VAL A 92 8.15 5.82 -4.28
C VAL A 92 8.06 6.02 -5.80
N ALA A 93 7.28 5.16 -6.45
CA ALA A 93 7.12 5.18 -7.90
C ALA A 93 6.60 6.54 -8.41
N SER A 94 7.06 6.96 -9.59
CA SER A 94 6.52 8.12 -10.29
C SER A 94 5.14 7.84 -10.88
N ASP A 95 4.37 8.89 -11.16
CA ASP A 95 3.06 8.79 -11.82
C ASP A 95 3.13 8.04 -13.15
N ALA A 96 4.17 8.29 -13.94
CA ALA A 96 4.40 7.56 -15.19
C ALA A 96 4.62 6.06 -14.95
N THR A 97 5.27 5.68 -13.85
CA THR A 97 5.47 4.28 -13.47
C THR A 97 4.16 3.64 -13.02
N VAL A 98 3.40 4.33 -12.18
CA VAL A 98 2.06 3.89 -11.75
C VAL A 98 1.13 3.74 -12.95
N SER A 99 1.10 4.71 -13.87
CA SER A 99 0.28 4.66 -15.09
C SER A 99 0.62 3.45 -15.97
N ARG A 100 1.92 3.17 -16.19
CA ARG A 100 2.38 1.99 -16.95
C ARG A 100 2.04 0.67 -16.25
N PHE A 101 2.04 0.64 -14.92
CA PHE A 101 1.65 -0.52 -14.14
C PHE A 101 0.15 -0.78 -14.27
N MET A 102 -0.68 0.25 -14.07
CA MET A 102 -2.15 0.17 -14.24
C MET A 102 -2.55 -0.19 -15.67
N ARG A 103 -1.81 0.27 -16.69
CA ARG A 103 -2.03 -0.11 -18.09
C ARG A 103 -1.91 -1.62 -18.30
N ARG A 104 -0.96 -2.29 -17.65
CA ARG A 104 -0.76 -3.74 -17.79
C ARG A 104 -1.90 -4.54 -17.17
N PHE A 105 -2.51 -4.04 -16.08
CA PHE A 105 -3.75 -4.63 -15.55
C PHE A 105 -4.90 -4.56 -16.55
N LYS A 106 -5.03 -3.42 -17.23
CA LYS A 106 -6.05 -3.22 -18.26
C LYS A 106 -5.88 -4.21 -19.43
N GLU A 107 -4.66 -4.59 -19.75
CA GLU A 107 -4.35 -5.56 -20.81
C GLU A 107 -4.65 -7.01 -20.40
N GLN A 108 -4.68 -7.33 -19.10
CA GLN A 108 -4.97 -8.68 -18.58
C GLN A 108 -5.85 -8.64 -17.31
N PRO A 109 -7.13 -8.21 -17.43
CA PRO A 109 -7.99 -7.95 -16.28
C PRO A 109 -8.34 -9.21 -15.49
N GLU A 110 -8.46 -10.36 -16.15
CA GLU A 110 -8.74 -11.65 -15.50
C GLU A 110 -7.58 -12.11 -14.62
N ALA A 111 -6.35 -11.98 -15.11
CA ALA A 111 -5.14 -12.32 -14.35
C ALA A 111 -5.00 -11.43 -13.12
N PHE A 112 -5.34 -10.14 -13.23
CA PHE A 112 -5.36 -9.22 -12.09
C PHE A 112 -6.44 -9.62 -11.07
N ALA A 113 -7.68 -9.85 -11.52
CA ALA A 113 -8.78 -10.25 -10.66
C ALA A 113 -8.48 -11.56 -9.91
N HIS A 114 -7.90 -12.54 -10.60
CA HIS A 114 -7.46 -13.80 -9.99
C HIS A 114 -6.34 -13.58 -8.97
N GLY A 115 -5.32 -12.80 -9.32
CA GLY A 115 -4.21 -12.47 -8.43
C GLY A 115 -4.70 -11.78 -7.14
N PHE A 116 -5.67 -10.88 -7.26
CA PHE A 116 -6.29 -10.21 -6.12
C PHE A 116 -7.15 -11.15 -5.28
N ALA A 117 -8.03 -11.95 -5.90
CA ALA A 117 -8.89 -12.90 -5.21
C ALA A 117 -8.11 -13.98 -4.43
N THR A 118 -6.89 -14.30 -4.89
CA THR A 118 -6.00 -15.28 -4.27
C THR A 118 -4.90 -14.65 -3.41
N MET A 119 -4.97 -13.34 -3.18
CA MET A 119 -4.00 -12.59 -2.38
C MET A 119 -4.23 -12.84 -0.88
N THR A 120 -3.93 -14.07 -0.46
CA THR A 120 -4.05 -14.53 0.92
C THR A 120 -2.70 -15.03 1.41
N ARG A 121 -2.40 -14.78 2.68
CA ARG A 121 -1.23 -15.34 3.38
C ARG A 121 -1.74 -16.13 4.57
N SER A 122 -1.28 -17.38 4.70
CA SER A 122 -1.48 -18.14 5.94
C SER A 122 -0.44 -17.66 6.95
N LEU A 123 -0.89 -17.29 8.15
CA LEU A 123 -0.05 -16.81 9.25
C LEU A 123 0.39 -17.95 10.16
#